data_AF-A0A9D2CPP8-F1
#
_entry.id   AF-A0A9D2CPP8-F1
#
_cell.length_a   1.000
_cell.length_b   1.000
_cell.length_c   1.000
_cell.angle_alpha   90.00
_cell.angle_beta   90.00
_cell.angle_gamma   90.00
#
_symmetry.space_group_name_H-M   'P 1'
#
loop_
_entity.id
_entity.type
_entity.pdbx_description
1 polymer ?
#
loop_
_entity_poly.entity_id
_entity_poly.type
_entity_poly.pdbx_seq_one_letter_code
_entity_poly.pdbx_strand_id
1 'polypeptide(L)'
;MKKLYELDKVSHVGIFLIYFFMAVIELLVSDSNLSEMPAMGKYLKLLLFALGALIVFGIAYGLFNLLLRNNNNYKNTLLVNMSLCLALDALLSAIVYLIAGKTNVWVNGIVGFISLGGLGFLNWKTLEVPQSDKIKITVLTAIMFVVSLV
;
A
#
# COMPACT_ATOMS: atom_id res chain seq x y z
N MET A 1 -23.05 -1.71 -14.15
CA MET A 1 -21.59 -1.92 -14.21
C MET A 1 -21.32 -3.36 -13.77
N LYS A 2 -20.74 -4.21 -14.63
CA LYS A 2 -20.39 -5.60 -14.25
C LYS A 2 -19.42 -5.54 -13.08
N LYS A 3 -19.69 -6.29 -12.01
CA LYS A 3 -18.94 -6.27 -10.74
C LYS A 3 -17.47 -6.60 -11.00
N LEU A 4 -16.60 -5.59 -10.93
CA LEU A 4 -15.14 -5.72 -11.12
C LEU A 4 -14.45 -6.61 -10.06
N TYR A 5 -15.16 -7.04 -9.01
CA TYR A 5 -14.58 -7.67 -7.82
C TYR A 5 -15.32 -8.95 -7.37
N GLU A 6 -15.94 -9.72 -8.29
CA GLU A 6 -16.27 -11.12 -8.01
C GLU A 6 -15.02 -12.01 -8.14
N LEU A 7 -13.96 -11.62 -7.42
CA LEU A 7 -12.71 -12.37 -7.35
C LEU A 7 -12.87 -13.51 -6.33
N ASP A 8 -12.32 -14.69 -6.63
CA ASP A 8 -12.25 -15.77 -5.65
C ASP A 8 -11.38 -15.35 -4.45
N LYS A 9 -11.58 -15.95 -3.28
CA LYS A 9 -10.72 -15.80 -2.10
C LYS A 9 -9.25 -16.02 -2.45
N VAL A 10 -8.95 -16.97 -3.35
CA VAL A 10 -7.59 -17.22 -3.84
C VAL A 10 -7.01 -16.00 -4.57
N SER A 11 -7.82 -15.34 -5.40
CA SER A 11 -7.39 -14.13 -6.12
C SER A 11 -7.17 -12.94 -5.17
N HIS A 12 -7.95 -12.81 -4.10
CA HIS A 12 -7.71 -11.79 -3.07
C HIS A 12 -6.37 -12.00 -2.36
N VAL A 13 -6.06 -13.25 -2.00
CA VAL A 13 -4.75 -13.60 -1.43
C VAL A 13 -3.63 -13.33 -2.43
N GLY A 14 -3.82 -13.68 -3.70
CA GLY A 14 -2.85 -13.39 -4.76
C GLY A 14 -2.53 -11.90 -4.90
N ILE A 15 -3.55 -11.04 -4.90
CA ILE A 15 -3.37 -9.58 -4.98
C ILE A 15 -2.65 -9.04 -3.75
N PHE A 16 -2.99 -9.55 -2.56
CA PHE A 16 -2.27 -9.18 -1.34
C PHE A 16 -0.80 -9.63 -1.39
N LEU A 17 -0.51 -10.82 -1.90
CA LEU A 17 0.86 -11.32 -2.07
C LEU A 17 1.66 -10.46 -3.05
N ILE A 18 1.04 -9.97 -4.13
CA ILE A 18 1.70 -9.02 -5.05
C ILE A 18 2.16 -7.78 -4.29
N TYR A 19 1.26 -7.17 -3.51
CA TYR A 19 1.63 -6.05 -2.65
C TYR A 19 2.77 -6.42 -1.70
N PHE A 20 2.64 -7.54 -0.99
CA PHE A 20 3.60 -7.96 0.02
C PHE A 20 5.01 -8.14 -0.56
N PHE A 21 5.14 -8.85 -1.68
CA PHE A 21 6.43 -9.01 -2.34
C PHE A 21 6.96 -7.69 -2.88
N MET A 22 6.12 -6.83 -3.46
CA MET A 22 6.56 -5.53 -3.96
C MET A 22 7.09 -4.63 -2.85
N ALA A 23 6.42 -4.57 -1.70
CA ALA A 23 6.87 -3.81 -0.54
C ALA A 23 8.21 -4.33 0.00
N VAL A 24 8.40 -5.65 0.06
CA VAL A 24 9.69 -6.24 0.45
C VAL A 24 10.78 -5.90 -0.56
N ILE A 25 10.49 -5.98 -1.87
CA ILE A 25 11.45 -5.63 -2.93
C ILE A 25 11.86 -4.16 -2.83
N GLU A 26 10.92 -3.23 -2.65
CA GLU A 26 11.21 -1.81 -2.44
C GLU A 26 12.20 -1.61 -1.29
N LEU A 27 11.92 -2.20 -0.12
CA LEU A 27 12.78 -2.10 1.05
C LEU A 27 14.18 -2.66 0.77
N LEU A 28 14.28 -3.80 0.08
CA LEU A 28 15.57 -4.38 -0.32
C LEU A 28 16.34 -3.49 -1.29
N VAL A 29 15.66 -2.88 -2.26
CA VAL A 29 16.26 -2.00 -3.27
C VAL A 29 16.73 -0.68 -2.66
N SER A 30 15.97 -0.16 -1.69
CA SER A 30 16.29 1.09 -0.99
C SER A 30 17.47 0.96 -0.01
N ASP A 31 17.91 -0.25 0.28
CA ASP A 31 18.92 -0.54 1.30
C ASP A 31 20.32 -0.72 0.70
N SER A 32 21.11 0.36 0.76
CA SER A 32 22.48 0.40 0.23
C SER A 32 23.45 -0.57 0.91
N ASN A 33 23.14 -1.06 2.12
CA ASN A 33 24.04 -1.90 2.92
C ASN A 33 23.80 -3.40 2.72
N LEU A 34 22.85 -3.78 1.86
CA LEU A 34 22.41 -5.16 1.75
C LEU A 34 23.49 -6.07 1.17
N SER A 35 24.32 -5.59 0.24
CA SER A 35 25.37 -6.36 -0.43
C SER A 35 26.49 -6.80 0.52
N GLU A 36 26.89 -5.91 1.43
CA GLU A 36 28.04 -6.07 2.34
C GLU A 36 27.73 -6.90 3.59
N MET A 37 26.45 -7.21 3.85
CA MET A 37 26.04 -7.97 5.03
C MET A 37 26.34 -9.48 4.92
N PRO A 38 26.76 -10.13 6.03
CA PRO A 38 26.89 -11.58 6.11
C PRO A 38 25.53 -12.27 5.92
N ALA A 39 25.55 -13.53 5.45
CA ALA A 39 24.34 -14.26 5.06
C ALA A 39 23.26 -14.30 6.17
N MET A 40 23.64 -14.54 7.42
CA MET A 40 22.70 -14.55 8.55
C MET A 40 22.03 -13.18 8.78
N GLY A 41 22.77 -12.08 8.57
CA GLY A 41 22.23 -10.72 8.66
C GLY A 41 21.20 -10.42 7.58
N LYS A 42 21.44 -10.92 6.34
CA LYS A 42 20.50 -10.78 5.22
C LYS A 42 19.15 -11.46 5.50
N TYR A 43 19.17 -12.68 6.05
CA TYR A 43 17.94 -13.39 6.40
C TYR A 43 17.15 -12.69 7.50
N LEU A 44 17.82 -12.19 8.54
CA LEU A 44 17.16 -11.43 9.60
C LEU A 44 16.52 -10.15 9.07
N LYS A 45 17.23 -9.44 8.19
CA LYS A 45 16.73 -8.19 7.59
C LYS A 45 15.53 -8.42 6.68
N LEU A 46 15.56 -9.47 5.87
CA LEU A 46 14.42 -9.88 5.05
C LEU A 46 13.19 -10.16 5.92
N LEU A 47 13.37 -10.85 7.05
CA LEU A 47 12.29 -11.11 8.00
C LEU A 47 11.74 -9.82 8.60
N LEU A 48 12.61 -8.87 8.97
CA LEU A 48 12.19 -7.55 9.48
C LEU A 48 11.42 -6.75 8.43
N PHE A 49 11.85 -6.75 7.16
CA PHE A 49 11.14 -6.08 6.07
C PHE A 49 9.79 -6.71 5.79
N ALA A 50 9.71 -8.04 5.80
CA ALA A 50 8.45 -8.78 5.70
C ALA A 50 7.50 -8.40 6.85
N LEU A 51 7.96 -8.40 8.10
CA LEU A 51 7.13 -8.00 9.23
C LEU A 51 6.71 -6.53 9.15
N GLY A 52 7.61 -5.64 8.75
CA GLY A 52 7.31 -4.22 8.55
C GLY A 52 6.19 -4.00 7.54
N ALA A 53 6.27 -4.65 6.38
CA ALA A 53 5.23 -4.58 5.35
C ALA A 53 3.86 -5.07 5.88
N LEU A 54 3.83 -6.17 6.63
CA LEU A 54 2.59 -6.67 7.25
C LEU A 54 2.01 -5.69 8.28
N ILE A 55 2.86 -5.10 9.11
CA ILE A 55 2.45 -4.14 10.14
C ILE A 55 1.86 -2.88 9.49
N VAL A 56 2.55 -2.31 8.49
CA VAL A 56 2.09 -1.11 7.77
C VAL A 56 0.74 -1.35 7.12
N PHE A 57 0.59 -2.46 6.40
CA PHE A 57 -0.70 -2.83 5.80
C PHE A 57 -1.79 -3.04 6.86
N GLY A 58 -1.46 -3.77 7.93
CA GLY A 58 -2.39 -4.06 9.02
C GLY A 58 -2.91 -2.80 9.71
N ILE A 59 -2.02 -1.83 9.97
CA ILE A 59 -2.39 -0.53 10.55
C ILE A 59 -3.30 0.24 9.58
N ALA A 60 -2.88 0.40 8.33
CA ALA A 60 -3.65 1.15 7.34
C ALA A 60 -5.04 0.53 7.11
N TYR A 61 -5.11 -0.79 6.93
CA TYR A 61 -6.36 -1.52 6.74
C TYR A 61 -7.24 -1.47 7.99
N GLY A 62 -6.62 -1.54 9.18
CA GLY A 62 -7.27 -1.37 10.47
C GLY A 62 -7.94 0.00 10.63
N LEU A 63 -7.25 1.08 10.24
CA LEU A 63 -7.79 2.44 10.31
C LEU A 63 -9.03 2.61 9.42
N PHE A 64 -8.98 2.12 8.18
CA PHE A 64 -10.15 2.14 7.30
C PHE A 64 -11.30 1.29 7.86
N ASN A 65 -11.01 0.14 8.47
CA ASN A 65 -12.03 -0.69 9.10
C ASN A 65 -12.69 -0.02 10.30
N LEU A 66 -11.92 0.71 11.11
CA LEU A 66 -12.46 1.46 12.24
C LEU A 66 -13.39 2.59 11.76
N LEU A 67 -13.00 3.30 10.70
CA LEU A 67 -13.83 4.37 10.10
C LEU A 67 -15.13 3.84 9.49
N LEU A 68 -15.11 2.61 8.96
CA LEU A 68 -16.22 1.99 8.24
C LEU A 68 -16.94 0.91 9.04
N ARG A 69 -16.74 0.84 10.35
CA ARG A 69 -17.27 -0.22 11.23
C ARG A 69 -18.79 -0.45 11.10
N ASN A 70 -19.54 0.55 10.65
CA ASN A 70 -20.99 0.49 10.46
C ASN A 70 -21.43 -0.09 9.11
N ASN A 71 -20.48 -0.41 8.21
CA ASN A 71 -20.74 -1.04 6.92
C ASN A 71 -20.19 -2.48 6.89
N ASN A 72 -20.75 -3.36 6.08
CA ASN A 72 -20.28 -4.76 6.00
C ASN A 72 -19.77 -5.18 4.62
N ASN A 73 -20.12 -4.44 3.56
CA ASN A 73 -19.88 -4.87 2.17
C ASN A 73 -18.64 -4.25 1.51
N TYR A 74 -17.71 -3.65 2.28
CA TYR A 74 -16.58 -2.90 1.72
C TYR A 74 -15.22 -3.61 1.85
N LYS A 75 -15.11 -4.63 2.72
CA LYS A 75 -13.82 -5.19 3.19
C LYS A 75 -12.95 -5.77 2.07
N ASN A 76 -13.57 -6.49 1.15
CA ASN A 76 -12.87 -7.13 0.03
C ASN A 76 -12.40 -6.11 -0.99
N THR A 77 -13.28 -5.20 -1.40
CA THR A 77 -12.95 -4.11 -2.33
C THR A 77 -11.86 -3.21 -1.78
N LEU A 78 -11.95 -2.86 -0.48
CA LEU A 78 -10.92 -2.08 0.20
C LEU A 78 -9.57 -2.79 0.19
N LEU A 79 -9.53 -4.09 0.51
CA LEU A 79 -8.31 -4.89 0.48
C LEU A 79 -7.67 -4.84 -0.91
N VAL A 80 -8.45 -5.09 -1.96
CA VAL A 80 -7.92 -5.09 -3.34
C VAL A 80 -7.41 -3.71 -3.73
N ASN A 81 -8.18 -2.65 -3.48
CA ASN A 81 -7.76 -1.28 -3.82
C ASN A 81 -6.48 -0.90 -3.08
N MET A 82 -6.38 -1.20 -1.79
CA MET A 82 -5.19 -0.93 -0.99
C MET A 82 -3.99 -1.70 -1.50
N SER A 83 -4.12 -3.03 -1.71
CA SER A 83 -3.02 -3.84 -2.21
C SER A 83 -2.54 -3.37 -3.58
N LEU A 84 -3.42 -3.03 -4.51
CA LEU A 84 -3.01 -2.52 -5.82
C LEU A 84 -2.30 -1.17 -5.73
N CYS A 85 -2.85 -0.22 -4.98
CA CYS A 85 -2.26 1.12 -4.86
C CYS A 85 -0.93 1.10 -4.10
N LEU A 86 -0.83 0.32 -3.03
CA LEU A 86 0.41 0.18 -2.28
C LEU A 86 1.47 -0.64 -3.04
N ALA A 87 1.06 -1.62 -3.85
CA ALA A 87 1.99 -2.31 -4.75
C ALA A 87 2.53 -1.35 -5.82
N LEU A 88 1.67 -0.48 -6.36
CA LEU A 88 2.08 0.54 -7.32
C LEU A 88 3.02 1.58 -6.68
N ASP A 89 2.75 1.98 -5.44
CA ASP A 89 3.63 2.84 -4.64
C ASP A 89 5.04 2.23 -4.54
N ALA A 90 5.10 1.00 -4.02
CA ALA A 90 6.36 0.27 -3.85
C ALA A 90 7.11 0.06 -5.17
N LEU A 91 6.40 -0.22 -6.26
CA LEU A 91 6.98 -0.35 -7.60
C LEU A 91 7.61 0.97 -8.06
N LEU A 92 6.88 2.07 -7.96
CA LEU A 92 7.36 3.38 -8.40
C LEU A 92 8.54 3.84 -7.55
N SER A 93 8.46 3.68 -6.23
CA SER A 93 9.56 3.98 -5.30
C SER A 93 10.81 3.15 -5.60
N ALA A 94 10.66 1.85 -5.88
CA ALA A 94 11.78 1.00 -6.26
C ALA A 94 12.42 1.44 -7.59
N ILE A 95 11.62 1.78 -8.60
CA ILE A 95 12.12 2.28 -9.89
C ILE A 95 12.90 3.59 -9.70
N VAL A 96 12.37 4.52 -8.91
CA VAL A 96 13.04 5.78 -8.57
C VAL A 96 14.39 5.49 -7.93
N TYR A 97 14.42 4.63 -6.91
CA TYR A 97 15.67 4.28 -6.22
C TYR A 97 16.68 3.64 -7.17
N LEU A 98 16.26 2.76 -8.07
CA LEU A 98 17.17 2.13 -9.06
C LEU A 98 17.76 3.14 -10.05
N ILE A 99 17.02 4.18 -10.41
CA ILE A 99 17.47 5.20 -11.38
C ILE A 99 18.33 6.27 -10.68
N ALA A 100 17.86 6.79 -9.55
CA ALA A 100 18.42 7.98 -8.91
C ALA A 100 19.35 7.66 -7.72
N GLY A 101 19.34 6.43 -7.21
CA GLY A 101 20.12 5.99 -6.04
C GLY A 101 19.70 6.63 -4.72
N LYS A 102 18.75 7.57 -4.75
CA LYS A 102 18.20 8.28 -3.59
C LYS A 102 16.81 8.80 -3.91
N THR A 103 16.01 8.96 -2.88
CA THR A 103 14.68 9.55 -2.98
C THR A 103 14.65 10.91 -2.27
N ASN A 104 13.84 11.84 -2.78
CA ASN A 104 13.62 13.15 -2.16
C ASN A 104 12.12 13.41 -1.98
N VAL A 105 11.80 14.46 -1.22
CA VAL A 105 10.41 14.83 -0.91
C VAL A 105 9.57 15.06 -2.17
N TRP A 106 10.16 15.60 -3.24
CA TRP A 106 9.44 15.82 -4.50
C TRP A 106 9.03 14.52 -5.19
N VAL A 107 9.93 13.53 -5.20
CA VAL A 107 9.61 12.23 -5.76
C VAL A 107 8.62 11.48 -4.89
N ASN A 108 8.78 11.50 -3.56
CA ASN A 108 7.77 10.98 -2.63
C ASN A 108 6.41 11.65 -2.84
N GLY A 109 6.39 12.95 -3.11
CA GLY A 109 5.19 13.70 -3.45
C GLY A 109 4.47 13.18 -4.69
N ILE A 110 5.20 12.93 -5.78
CA ILE A 110 4.62 12.42 -7.02
C ILE A 110 4.17 10.97 -6.87
N VAL A 111 5.02 10.11 -6.30
CA VAL A 111 4.72 8.69 -6.10
C VAL A 111 3.51 8.53 -5.18
N GLY A 112 3.52 9.20 -4.02
CA GLY A 112 2.42 9.21 -3.06
C GLY A 112 1.12 9.80 -3.65
N PHE A 113 1.20 10.82 -4.51
CA PHE A 113 0.00 11.37 -5.15
C PHE A 113 -0.63 10.37 -6.12
N ILE A 114 0.17 9.64 -6.89
CA ILE A 114 -0.31 8.62 -7.82
C ILE A 114 -0.92 7.44 -7.06
N SER A 115 -0.22 6.93 -6.04
CA SER A 115 -0.64 5.75 -5.29
C SER A 115 -1.81 6.05 -4.34
N LEU A 116 -1.64 6.98 -3.40
CA LEU A 116 -2.63 7.31 -2.38
C LEU A 116 -3.76 8.16 -2.97
N GLY A 117 -3.47 9.08 -3.89
CA GLY A 117 -4.54 9.76 -4.64
C GLY A 117 -5.36 8.77 -5.47
N GLY A 118 -4.70 7.78 -6.10
CA GLY A 118 -5.35 6.65 -6.75
C GLY A 118 -6.22 5.83 -5.80
N LEU A 119 -5.73 5.53 -4.59
CA LEU A 119 -6.48 4.81 -3.55
C LEU A 119 -7.75 5.57 -3.14
N GLY A 120 -7.64 6.88 -2.92
CA GLY A 120 -8.77 7.75 -2.61
C GLY A 120 -9.81 7.74 -3.73
N PHE A 121 -9.37 7.88 -4.98
CA PHE A 121 -10.25 7.86 -6.15
C PHE A 121 -10.93 6.49 -6.35
N LEU A 122 -10.17 5.40 -6.30
CA LEU A 122 -10.69 4.05 -6.43
C LEU A 122 -11.70 3.75 -5.33
N ASN A 123 -11.38 4.07 -4.08
CA ASN A 123 -12.31 3.89 -2.98
C ASN A 123 -13.59 4.72 -3.14
N TRP A 124 -13.48 5.97 -3.62
CA TRP A 124 -14.65 6.80 -3.90
C TRP A 124 -15.59 6.18 -4.94
N LYS A 125 -15.02 5.59 -6.00
CA LYS A 125 -15.77 5.02 -7.11
C LYS A 125 -16.30 3.61 -6.83
N THR A 126 -15.54 2.78 -6.13
CA THR A 126 -15.80 1.33 -6.05
C THR A 126 -16.40 0.89 -4.71
N LEU A 127 -16.24 1.66 -3.64
CA LEU A 127 -16.83 1.30 -2.35
C LEU A 127 -18.33 1.57 -2.33
N GLU A 128 -19.08 0.53 -1.99
CA GLU A 128 -20.53 0.54 -1.75
C GLU A 128 -20.82 1.01 -0.31
N VAL A 129 -20.42 2.25 0.01
CA VAL A 129 -20.65 2.89 1.32
C VAL A 129 -21.31 4.27 1.15
N PRO A 130 -22.00 4.79 2.17
CA PRO A 130 -22.62 6.13 2.12
C PRO A 130 -21.60 7.23 1.81
N GLN A 131 -22.07 8.34 1.22
CA GLN A 131 -21.20 9.46 0.84
C GLN A 131 -20.44 10.07 2.03
N SER A 132 -21.05 10.11 3.22
CA SER A 132 -20.39 10.55 4.45
C SER A 132 -19.16 9.71 4.79
N ASP A 133 -19.23 8.40 4.59
CA ASP A 133 -18.13 7.48 4.84
C ASP A 133 -17.06 7.56 3.74
N LYS A 134 -17.47 7.78 2.48
CA LYS A 134 -16.52 8.06 1.39
C LYS A 134 -15.66 9.29 1.69
N ILE A 135 -16.24 10.35 2.26
CA ILE A 135 -15.49 11.55 2.66
C ILE A 135 -14.48 11.20 3.76
N LYS A 136 -14.86 10.43 4.79
CA LYS A 136 -13.94 10.01 5.86
C LYS A 136 -12.74 9.25 5.31
N ILE A 137 -12.96 8.33 4.38
CA ILE A 137 -11.90 7.57 3.70
C ILE A 137 -10.98 8.53 2.94
N THR A 138 -11.52 9.44 2.13
CA THR A 138 -10.71 10.40 1.38
C THR A 138 -9.85 11.27 2.29
N VAL A 139 -10.41 11.73 3.42
CA VAL A 139 -9.67 12.49 4.43
C VAL A 139 -8.55 11.65 5.05
N LEU A 140 -8.82 10.40 5.42
CA LEU A 140 -7.77 9.50 5.93
C LEU A 140 -6.66 9.29 4.88
N THR A 141 -7.02 9.07 3.62
CA THR A 141 -6.04 8.91 2.54
C THR A 141 -5.19 10.16 2.35
N ALA A 142 -5.77 11.36 2.46
CA ALA A 142 -5.03 12.61 2.42
C ALA A 142 -4.07 12.76 3.62
N ILE A 143 -4.50 12.37 4.82
CA ILE A 143 -3.62 12.36 6.01
C ILE A 143 -2.45 11.40 5.81
N MET A 144 -2.72 10.18 5.35
CA MET A 144 -1.66 9.20 5.05
C MET A 144 -0.68 9.71 4.01
N PHE A 145 -1.17 10.44 2.99
CA PHE A 145 -0.31 11.07 1.99
C PHE A 145 0.62 12.10 2.63
N VAL A 146 0.11 13.00 3.47
CA VAL A 146 0.97 13.99 4.16
C VAL A 146 1.99 13.30 5.06
N VAL A 147 1.60 12.23 5.77
CA VAL A 147 2.52 11.45 6.61
C VAL A 147 3.62 10.78 5.77
N SER A 148 3.32 10.30 4.56
CA SER A 148 4.32 9.70 3.68
C SER A 148 5.35 10.67 3.10
N LEU A 149 5.14 11.99 3.23
CA LEU A 149 6.11 12.99 2.75
C LEU A 149 7.25 13.25 3.73
N VAL A 150 7.09 12.84 4.99
CA VAL A 150 8.04 13.02 6.09
C VAL A 150 8.93 11.79 6.22
#